data_AF-A0A661YY98-F1
#
_entry.id   AF-A0A661YY98-F1
#
_cell.length_a   1.000
_cell.length_b   1.000
_cell.length_c   1.000
_cell.angle_alpha   90.00
_cell.angle_beta   90.00
_cell.angle_gamma   90.00
#
_symmetry.space_group_name_H-M   'P 1'
#
loop_
_entity.id
_entity.type
_entity.pdbx_description
1 polymer ?
#
loop_
_entity_poly.entity_id
_entity_poly.type
_entity_poly.pdbx_seq_one_letter_code
_entity_poly.pdbx_strand_id
1 'polypeptide(L)'
;TAIVESGRNWTDVNMGGLNSVINTPVVGASGAVYGLLLAFGMTFPNAIIYIYFLFPMKAKWFVLAFGALELFSGIRNSATDNVAHFAHLGGMLFGFILIKYWQKKQLRF
;
A
#
# COMPACT_ATOMS: atom_id res chain seq x y z
N THR A 1 -1.41 16.17 15.35
CA THR A 1 -2.40 17.11 15.92
C THR A 1 -2.00 17.74 17.25
N ALA A 2 -0.93 17.34 17.96
CA ALA A 2 -0.44 18.10 19.13
C ALA A 2 0.35 19.40 18.80
N ILE A 3 0.82 19.57 17.54
CA ILE A 3 1.72 20.67 17.15
C ILE A 3 0.98 21.83 16.47
N VAL A 4 -0.10 21.57 15.72
CA VAL A 4 -0.97 22.63 15.14
C VAL A 4 -1.71 23.39 16.26
N GLU A 5 -2.05 22.70 17.34
CA GLU A 5 -2.68 23.28 18.54
C GLU A 5 -1.70 24.07 19.42
N SER A 6 -0.37 23.97 19.16
CA SER A 6 0.65 24.63 20.00
C SER A 6 0.84 26.13 19.72
N GLY A 7 0.14 26.70 18.74
CA GLY A 7 0.20 28.14 18.43
C GLY A 7 1.59 28.67 18.03
N ARG A 8 2.57 27.78 17.79
CA ARG A 8 3.94 28.16 17.44
C ARG A 8 4.00 28.63 15.99
N ASN A 9 4.12 29.94 15.77
CA ASN A 9 4.58 30.49 14.51
C ASN A 9 6.07 30.18 14.37
N TRP A 10 6.44 29.31 13.43
CA TRP A 10 7.83 29.11 13.04
C TRP A 10 8.32 30.43 12.44
N THR A 11 9.16 31.15 13.17
CA THR A 11 9.76 32.41 12.70
C THR A 11 10.69 32.17 11.50
N ASP A 12 11.23 30.96 11.38
CA ASP A 12 11.95 30.48 10.21
C ASP A 12 11.03 29.63 9.31
N VAL A 13 10.85 30.08 8.07
CA VAL A 13 10.01 29.44 7.05
C VAL A 13 10.49 28.03 6.69
N ASN A 14 11.80 27.76 6.74
CA ASN A 14 12.35 26.44 6.47
C ASN A 14 12.00 25.46 7.59
N MET A 15 12.02 25.92 8.85
CA MET A 15 11.62 25.11 9.99
C MET A 15 10.12 24.77 9.95
N GLY A 16 9.29 25.72 9.52
CA GLY A 16 7.86 25.47 9.26
C GLY A 16 7.63 24.43 8.17
N GLY A 17 8.37 24.53 7.05
CA GLY A 17 8.33 23.57 5.96
C GLY A 17 8.73 22.16 6.39
N LEU A 18 9.88 22.00 7.06
CA LEU A 18 10.33 20.71 7.60
C LEU A 18 9.31 20.10 8.57
N ASN A 19 8.75 20.92 9.46
CA ASN A 19 7.74 20.48 10.41
C ASN A 19 6.47 19.95 9.73
N SER A 20 6.06 20.55 8.61
CA SER A 20 4.92 20.07 7.82
C SER A 20 5.22 18.69 7.19
N VAL A 21 6.41 18.50 6.65
CA VAL A 21 6.82 17.23 6.01
C VAL A 21 6.86 16.09 7.02
N ILE A 22 7.44 16.30 8.21
CA ILE A 22 7.61 15.23 9.20
C ILE A 22 6.32 14.86 9.96
N ASN A 23 5.34 15.77 10.03
CA ASN A 23 4.09 15.56 10.79
C ASN A 23 2.86 15.35 9.90
N THR A 24 3.02 15.28 8.58
CA THR A 24 1.89 14.96 7.70
C THR A 24 1.53 13.48 7.87
N PRO A 25 0.32 13.16 8.36
CA PRO A 25 -0.08 11.79 8.56
C PRO A 25 -0.27 11.08 7.22
N VAL A 26 0.18 9.83 7.15
CA VAL A 26 -0.13 8.94 6.02
C VAL A 26 -1.55 8.40 6.24
N VAL A 27 -2.51 8.89 5.46
CA VAL A 27 -3.91 8.43 5.47
C VAL A 27 -4.33 8.01 4.06
N GLY A 28 -4.89 6.81 3.90
CA GLY A 28 -5.32 6.35 2.57
C GLY A 28 -6.00 4.99 2.55
N ALA A 29 -7.09 4.89 1.78
CA ALA A 29 -7.80 3.64 1.52
C ALA A 29 -7.01 2.68 0.61
N SER A 30 -5.98 3.17 -0.06
CA SER A 30 -5.20 2.40 -1.04
C SER A 30 -4.53 1.17 -0.44
N GLY A 31 -4.07 1.21 0.81
CA GLY A 31 -3.54 0.03 1.50
C GLY A 31 -4.55 -1.11 1.57
N ALA A 32 -5.81 -0.81 1.87
CA ALA A 32 -6.89 -1.80 1.87
C ALA A 32 -7.19 -2.33 0.45
N VAL A 33 -7.12 -1.47 -0.56
CA VAL A 33 -7.24 -1.88 -1.98
C VAL A 33 -6.14 -2.85 -2.38
N TYR A 34 -4.89 -2.62 -1.96
CA TYR A 34 -3.79 -3.55 -2.20
C TYR A 34 -3.96 -4.88 -1.43
N GLY A 35 -4.53 -4.84 -0.23
CA GLY A 35 -4.96 -6.06 0.49
C GLY A 35 -6.01 -6.86 -0.28
N LEU A 36 -7.01 -6.19 -0.85
CA LEU A 36 -8.05 -6.82 -1.67
C LEU A 36 -7.49 -7.36 -3.00
N LEU A 37 -6.57 -6.62 -3.63
CA LEU A 37 -5.86 -7.04 -4.84
C LEU A 37 -5.09 -8.34 -4.59
N LEU A 38 -4.35 -8.41 -3.48
CA LEU A 38 -3.68 -9.64 -3.07
C LEU A 38 -4.68 -10.78 -2.82
N ALA A 39 -5.80 -10.48 -2.16
CA ALA A 39 -6.85 -11.48 -1.92
C ALA A 39 -7.41 -12.06 -3.21
N PHE A 40 -7.66 -11.21 -4.20
CA PHE A 40 -8.08 -11.63 -5.53
C PHE A 40 -7.05 -12.53 -6.20
N GLY A 41 -5.77 -12.12 -6.23
CA GLY A 41 -4.70 -12.90 -6.84
C GLY A 41 -4.46 -14.27 -6.18
N MET A 42 -4.71 -14.39 -4.87
CA MET A 42 -4.61 -15.66 -4.14
C MET A 42 -5.83 -16.56 -4.34
N THR A 43 -7.03 -15.98 -4.40
CA THR A 43 -8.29 -16.73 -4.48
C THR A 43 -8.59 -17.17 -5.91
N PHE A 44 -8.31 -16.32 -6.89
CA PHE A 44 -8.57 -16.55 -8.31
C PHE A 44 -7.29 -16.44 -9.15
N PRO A 45 -6.23 -17.23 -8.84
CA PRO A 45 -4.89 -17.04 -9.41
C PRO A 45 -4.82 -17.20 -10.93
N ASN A 46 -5.77 -17.90 -11.54
CA ASN A 46 -5.85 -18.13 -12.98
C ASN A 46 -6.91 -17.26 -13.68
N ALA A 47 -7.62 -16.38 -12.97
CA ALA A 47 -8.50 -15.41 -13.61
C ALA A 47 -7.70 -14.51 -14.55
N ILE A 48 -8.26 -14.19 -15.71
CA ILE A 48 -7.61 -13.35 -16.71
C ILE A 48 -7.97 -11.89 -16.45
N ILE A 49 -6.95 -11.06 -16.29
CA ILE A 49 -7.03 -9.60 -16.26
C ILE A 49 -6.52 -9.10 -17.60
N TYR A 50 -7.25 -8.18 -18.24
CA TYR A 50 -6.79 -7.52 -19.45
C TYR A 50 -6.16 -6.17 -19.10
N ILE A 51 -4.85 -6.06 -19.26
CA ILE A 51 -4.13 -4.80 -19.08
C ILE A 51 -4.47 -3.89 -20.25
N TYR A 52 -5.01 -2.70 -19.95
CA TYR A 52 -5.52 -1.74 -20.94
C TYR A 52 -6.44 -2.38 -22.00
N PHE A 53 -7.25 -3.37 -21.59
CA PHE A 53 -8.15 -4.13 -22.47
C PHE A 53 -7.46 -4.93 -23.60
N LEU A 54 -6.12 -5.00 -23.62
CA LEU A 54 -5.35 -5.60 -24.71
C LEU A 54 -4.64 -6.89 -24.30
N PHE A 55 -3.85 -6.84 -23.23
CA PHE A 55 -2.94 -7.93 -22.88
C PHE A 55 -3.54 -8.82 -21.78
N PRO A 56 -3.92 -10.07 -22.07
CA PRO A 56 -4.43 -10.98 -21.06
C PRO A 56 -3.29 -11.46 -20.16
N MET A 57 -3.48 -11.35 -18.85
CA MET A 57 -2.53 -11.81 -17.84
C MET A 57 -3.28 -12.52 -16.71
N LYS A 58 -2.72 -13.63 -16.20
CA LYS A 58 -3.28 -14.29 -15.02
C LYS A 58 -3.12 -13.40 -13.80
N ALA A 59 -4.16 -13.33 -12.95
CA ALA A 59 -4.20 -12.50 -11.76
C ALA A 59 -2.97 -12.68 -10.85
N LYS A 60 -2.48 -13.92 -10.65
CA LYS A 60 -1.29 -14.17 -9.83
C LYS A 60 -0.03 -13.43 -10.31
N TRP A 61 0.14 -13.31 -11.62
CA TRP A 61 1.28 -12.60 -12.21
C TRP A 61 1.12 -11.10 -12.12
N PHE A 62 -0.11 -10.62 -12.29
CA PHE A 62 -0.45 -9.21 -12.13
C PHE A 62 -0.19 -8.73 -10.69
N VAL A 63 -0.71 -9.45 -9.70
CA VAL A 63 -0.47 -9.17 -8.28
C VAL A 63 1.01 -9.32 -7.93
N LEU A 64 1.64 -10.38 -8.48
CA LEU A 64 3.08 -10.58 -8.66
C LEU A 64 3.85 -9.28 -8.88
N ALA A 65 3.65 -8.76 -10.08
CA ALA A 65 4.34 -7.60 -10.61
C ALA A 65 4.07 -6.34 -9.77
N PHE A 66 2.81 -6.09 -9.40
CA PHE A 66 2.47 -4.92 -8.59
C PHE A 66 3.13 -4.96 -7.21
N GLY A 67 3.14 -6.10 -6.52
CA GLY A 67 3.84 -6.23 -5.24
C GLY A 67 5.35 -6.01 -5.38
N ALA A 68 5.96 -6.51 -6.45
CA ALA A 68 7.39 -6.28 -6.73
C ALA A 68 7.69 -4.81 -7.07
N LEU A 69 6.82 -4.14 -7.84
CA LEU A 69 6.95 -2.71 -8.15
C LEU A 69 6.83 -1.84 -6.91
N GLU A 70 5.86 -2.12 -6.04
CA GLU A 70 5.73 -1.42 -4.75
C GLU A 70 6.98 -1.58 -3.88
N LEU A 71 7.52 -2.81 -3.80
CA LEU A 71 8.75 -3.07 -3.05
C LEU A 71 9.95 -2.32 -3.65
N PHE A 72 10.09 -2.37 -4.97
CA PHE A 72 11.16 -1.68 -5.67
C PHE A 72 11.07 -0.15 -5.47
N SER A 73 9.89 0.45 -5.64
CA SER A 73 9.68 1.88 -5.45
C SER A 73 9.90 2.30 -4.00
N GLY A 74 9.40 1.51 -3.04
CA GLY A 74 9.64 1.73 -1.61
C GLY A 74 11.13 1.69 -1.25
N ILE A 75 11.91 0.75 -1.79
CA ILE A 75 13.36 0.67 -1.58
C ILE A 75 14.10 1.81 -2.29
N ARG A 76 13.70 2.15 -3.52
CA ARG A 76 14.30 3.25 -4.28
C ARG A 76 14.13 4.60 -3.57
N ASN A 77 13.02 4.77 -2.83
CA ASN A 77 12.74 5.92 -1.97
C ASN A 77 13.09 7.26 -2.65
N SER A 78 12.40 7.57 -3.75
CA SER A 78 12.69 8.74 -4.56
C SER A 78 12.09 10.01 -3.93
N ALA A 79 12.85 11.10 -3.87
CA ALA A 79 12.38 12.37 -3.32
C ALA A 79 11.22 13.01 -4.11
N THR A 80 10.99 12.59 -5.36
CA THR A 80 9.85 13.05 -6.18
C THR A 80 8.62 12.14 -6.07
N ASP A 81 8.72 11.06 -5.30
CA ASP A 81 7.66 10.08 -5.12
C ASP A 81 6.85 10.40 -3.86
N ASN A 82 5.56 10.67 -4.06
CA ASN A 82 4.63 11.02 -2.99
C ASN A 82 3.74 9.84 -2.56
N VAL A 83 4.09 8.61 -2.96
CA VAL A 83 3.33 7.40 -2.65
C VAL A 83 3.93 6.67 -1.45
N ALA A 84 3.09 6.35 -0.47
CA ALA A 84 3.48 5.55 0.68
C ALA A 84 3.53 4.04 0.34
N HIS A 85 4.50 3.62 -0.47
CA HIS A 85 4.62 2.24 -0.98
C HIS A 85 4.62 1.16 0.11
N PHE A 86 5.27 1.42 1.25
CA PHE A 86 5.24 0.49 2.38
C PHE A 86 3.86 0.35 3.02
N ALA A 87 2.99 1.36 2.93
CA ALA A 87 1.60 1.24 3.37
C ALA A 87 0.81 0.28 2.47
N HIS A 88 1.05 0.28 1.15
CA HIS A 88 0.47 -0.69 0.23
C HIS A 88 0.96 -2.11 0.52
N LEU A 89 2.28 -2.30 0.68
CA LEU A 89 2.87 -3.59 1.05
C LEU A 89 2.36 -4.10 2.39
N GLY A 90 2.20 -3.22 3.38
CA GLY A 90 1.57 -3.53 4.66
C GLY A 90 0.14 -4.03 4.50
N GLY A 91 -0.65 -3.38 3.63
CA GLY A 91 -1.99 -3.82 3.26
C GLY A 91 -2.03 -5.20 2.59
N MET A 92 -1.11 -5.46 1.65
CA MET A 92 -0.92 -6.79 1.03
C MET A 92 -0.59 -7.85 2.08
N LEU A 93 0.39 -7.58 2.97
CA LEU A 93 0.81 -8.50 4.02
C LEU A 93 -0.33 -8.80 5.00
N PHE A 94 -1.06 -7.77 5.42
CA PHE A 94 -2.23 -7.95 6.28
C PHE A 94 -3.30 -8.80 5.59
N GLY A 95 -3.62 -8.51 4.32
CA GLY A 95 -4.55 -9.32 3.53
C GLY A 95 -4.12 -10.78 3.43
N PHE A 96 -2.83 -11.05 3.21
CA PHE A 96 -2.27 -12.39 3.18
C PHE A 96 -2.48 -13.13 4.51
N ILE A 97 -2.13 -12.49 5.62
CA ILE A 97 -2.30 -13.05 6.96
C ILE A 97 -3.78 -13.37 7.22
N LEU A 98 -4.68 -12.45 6.88
CA LEU A 98 -6.11 -12.61 7.09
C LEU A 98 -6.70 -13.79 6.30
N ILE A 99 -6.33 -13.92 5.02
CA ILE A 99 -6.75 -15.07 4.19
C ILE A 99 -6.22 -16.38 4.77
N LYS A 100 -4.94 -16.42 5.15
CA LYS A 100 -4.34 -17.62 5.75
C LYS A 100 -5.00 -17.99 7.08
N TYR A 101 -5.37 -16.99 7.89
CA TYR A 101 -6.11 -17.19 9.13
C TYR A 101 -7.49 -17.79 8.87
N TRP A 102 -8.25 -17.26 7.91
CA TRP A 102 -9.57 -17.79 7.56
C TRP A 102 -9.51 -19.18 6.94
N GLN A 103 -8.56 -19.44 6.04
CA GLN A 103 -8.34 -20.79 5.48
C GLN A 103 -8.07 -21.83 6.56
N LYS A 104 -7.25 -21.49 7.57
CA LYS A 104 -6.99 -22.39 8.71
C LYS A 104 -8.22 -22.62 9.58
N LYS A 105 -9.14 -21.66 9.68
CA LYS A 105 -10.40 -21.82 10.43
C LYS A 105 -11.48 -22.58 9.67
N GLN A 106 -11.53 -22.44 8.35
CA GLN A 106 -12.48 -23.15 7.48
C GLN A 106 -12.17 -24.66 7.38
N LEU A 107 -10.94 -25.09 7.66
CA LEU A 107 -10.52 -26.50 7.72
C LEU A 107 -10.70 -27.15 9.11
N ARG A 108 -11.50 -26.55 10.01
CA ARG A 108 -11.75 -27.04 11.38
C ARG A 108 -13.20 -27.49 11.59
N PHE A 109 -13.79 -28.14 10.59
CA PHE A 109 -15.03 -28.89 10.76
C PHE A 109 -14.70 -30.37 10.98
#